data_AF-A0A1G1H903-F1
#
_entry.id   AF-A0A1G1H903-F1
#
_cell.length_a   1.000
_cell.length_b   1.000
_cell.length_c   1.000
_cell.angle_alpha   90.00
_cell.angle_beta   90.00
_cell.angle_gamma   90.00
#
_symmetry.space_group_name_H-M   'P 1'
#
loop_
_entity.id
_entity.type
_entity.pdbx_description
1 polymer ?
#
loop_
_entity_poly.entity_id
_entity_poly.type
_entity_poly.pdbx_seq_one_letter_code
_entity_poly.pdbx_strand_id
1 'polypeptide(L)'
;MTKKNLFYDKVDKKLAAVCGLFCPACHIFIGTQEDPDRLKMMAQRFQRPLEEMQCNGCRSEKRCFYCESKCIMAKCAAAKGVDFCGECAEYPCSDLKAFQAEMPHRIELWKAQDRIKEAGWGKWYAEMIEHFSCKNCGTLNSAYDIACRKCGSTPSCAYVRLHNDEIMRHLEKWK
;
A
#
# COMPACT_ATOMS: atom_id res chain seq x y z
N MET A 1 -6.74 18.02 20.49
CA MET A 1 -5.46 17.29 20.60
C MET A 1 -5.65 15.91 19.99
N THR A 2 -5.34 15.76 18.71
CA THR A 2 -5.52 14.52 17.94
C THR A 2 -4.59 13.45 18.51
N LYS A 3 -5.15 12.37 19.06
CA LYS A 3 -4.40 11.19 19.46
C LYS A 3 -3.58 10.72 18.26
N LYS A 4 -2.25 10.93 18.29
CA LYS A 4 -1.32 10.35 17.32
C LYS A 4 -1.58 8.85 17.27
N ASN A 5 -1.78 8.33 16.07
CA ASN A 5 -2.01 6.90 15.87
C ASN A 5 -0.65 6.20 16.05
N LEU A 6 -0.32 5.85 17.30
CA LEU A 6 0.98 5.30 17.75
C LEU A 6 1.45 4.04 17.00
N PHE A 7 0.59 3.41 16.21
CA PHE A 7 0.91 2.19 15.47
C PHE A 7 1.85 2.42 14.28
N TYR A 8 1.81 3.60 13.66
CA TYR A 8 2.60 3.90 12.46
C TYR A 8 3.83 4.76 12.72
N ASP A 9 3.99 5.30 13.94
CA ASP A 9 5.14 6.13 14.32
C ASP A 9 6.46 5.34 14.38
N LYS A 10 6.40 4.00 14.40
CA LYS A 10 7.57 3.12 14.33
C LYS A 10 7.80 2.67 12.89
N VAL A 11 8.91 3.11 12.33
CA VAL A 11 9.38 2.69 11.00
C VAL A 11 9.67 1.19 11.02
N ASP A 12 8.93 0.41 10.22
CA ASP A 12 9.09 -1.04 10.08
C ASP A 12 9.27 -1.42 8.60
N LYS A 13 10.46 -1.96 8.26
CA LYS A 13 10.77 -2.37 6.89
C LYS A 13 9.85 -3.47 6.38
N LYS A 14 9.22 -4.26 7.26
CA LYS A 14 8.21 -5.27 6.88
C LYS A 14 7.00 -4.66 6.14
N LEU A 15 6.73 -3.39 6.42
CA LEU A 15 5.62 -2.61 5.88
C LEU A 15 6.04 -1.76 4.66
N ALA A 16 7.33 -1.75 4.32
CA ALA A 16 7.89 -1.17 3.10
C ALA A 16 8.03 -2.25 2.02
N ALA A 17 7.06 -2.35 1.10
CA ALA A 17 7.10 -3.36 0.05
C ALA A 17 8.32 -3.17 -0.86
N VAL A 18 8.89 -4.29 -1.33
CA VAL A 18 10.07 -4.28 -2.22
C VAL A 18 9.84 -3.46 -3.49
N CYS A 19 8.60 -3.42 -3.99
CA CYS A 19 8.20 -2.68 -5.18
C CYS A 19 7.90 -1.20 -4.92
N GLY A 20 7.95 -0.72 -3.68
CA GLY A 20 7.69 0.69 -3.34
C GLY A 20 6.22 0.97 -2.98
N LEU A 21 5.42 -0.08 -2.74
CA LEU A 21 4.10 0.08 -2.09
C LEU A 21 4.25 0.27 -0.58
N PHE A 22 3.39 1.12 -0.03
CA PHE A 22 3.31 1.38 1.40
C PHE A 22 2.20 0.54 2.03
N CYS A 23 2.55 -0.56 2.71
CA CYS A 23 1.56 -1.49 3.28
C CYS A 23 0.55 -0.86 4.24
N PRO A 24 0.90 0.13 5.08
CA PRO A 24 -0.08 0.79 5.94
C PRO A 24 -1.26 1.41 5.19
N ALA A 25 -1.07 1.84 3.93
CA ALA A 25 -2.12 2.36 3.07
C ALA A 25 -2.82 1.28 2.21
N CYS A 26 -2.50 0.00 2.41
CA CYS A 26 -3.20 -1.07 1.72
C CYS A 26 -4.58 -1.31 2.35
N HIS A 27 -5.60 -1.40 1.50
CA HIS A 27 -6.99 -1.60 1.94
C HIS A 27 -7.16 -2.87 2.80
N ILE A 28 -6.46 -3.96 2.44
CA ILE A 28 -6.47 -5.23 3.19
C ILE A 28 -5.70 -5.11 4.51
N PHE A 29 -4.56 -4.41 4.51
CA PHE A 29 -3.76 -4.23 5.71
C PHE A 29 -4.53 -3.41 6.75
N ILE A 30 -5.14 -2.29 6.35
CA ILE A 30 -6.04 -1.52 7.22
C ILE A 30 -7.17 -2.40 7.75
N GLY A 31 -7.77 -3.24 6.90
CA GLY A 31 -8.79 -4.18 7.36
C GLY A 31 -8.30 -5.17 8.41
N THR A 32 -7.05 -5.64 8.27
CA THR A 32 -6.44 -6.56 9.25
C THR A 32 -6.15 -5.87 10.58
N GLN A 33 -5.61 -4.65 10.55
CA GLN A 33 -5.10 -3.98 11.75
C GLN A 33 -6.13 -3.11 12.48
N GLU A 34 -7.08 -2.51 11.74
CA GLU A 34 -7.91 -1.43 12.27
C GLU A 34 -9.40 -1.55 11.92
N ASP A 35 -9.79 -2.40 10.98
CA ASP A 35 -11.16 -2.43 10.44
C ASP A 35 -11.60 -3.86 10.03
N PRO A 36 -11.95 -4.74 11.01
CA PRO A 36 -12.30 -6.12 10.74
C PRO A 36 -13.49 -6.31 9.80
N ASP A 37 -14.44 -5.37 9.78
CA ASP A 37 -15.60 -5.43 8.90
C ASP A 37 -15.23 -5.13 7.45
N ARG A 38 -14.33 -4.16 7.20
CA ARG A 38 -13.66 -3.99 5.89
C ARG A 38 -12.99 -5.27 5.44
N LEU A 39 -12.29 -5.98 6.34
CA LEU A 39 -11.64 -7.25 5.98
C LEU A 39 -12.65 -8.34 5.61
N LYS A 40 -13.76 -8.46 6.36
CA LYS A 40 -14.85 -9.42 6.05
C LYS A 40 -15.48 -9.14 4.68
N MET A 41 -15.75 -7.86 4.37
CA MET A 41 -16.28 -7.48 3.05
C MET A 41 -15.33 -7.89 1.93
N MET A 42 -14.02 -7.72 2.13
CA MET A 42 -13.02 -8.12 1.13
C MET A 42 -12.93 -9.64 1.00
N ALA A 43 -13.00 -10.39 2.10
CA ALA A 43 -13.05 -11.85 2.08
C ALA A 43 -14.23 -12.37 1.25
N GLN A 44 -15.42 -11.80 1.47
CA GLN A 44 -16.61 -12.11 0.67
C GLN A 44 -16.42 -11.77 -0.80
N ARG A 45 -15.91 -10.58 -1.11
CA ARG A 45 -15.68 -10.11 -2.48
C ARG A 45 -14.71 -11.02 -3.25
N PHE A 46 -13.64 -11.47 -2.61
CA PHE A 46 -12.66 -12.36 -3.23
C PHE A 46 -13.04 -13.85 -3.13
N GLN A 47 -14.16 -14.17 -2.48
CA GLN A 47 -14.59 -15.55 -2.21
C GLN A 47 -13.49 -16.35 -1.51
N ARG A 48 -12.88 -15.75 -0.47
CA ARG A 48 -11.78 -16.33 0.30
C ARG A 48 -12.14 -16.45 1.78
N PRO A 49 -11.58 -17.44 2.50
CA PRO A 49 -11.62 -17.44 3.95
C PRO A 49 -11.03 -16.15 4.53
N LEU A 50 -11.59 -15.66 5.63
CA LEU A 50 -11.11 -14.43 6.29
C LEU A 50 -9.63 -14.53 6.66
N GLU A 51 -9.18 -15.71 7.08
CA GLU A 51 -7.79 -15.99 7.42
C GLU A 51 -6.82 -15.81 6.24
N GLU A 52 -7.24 -16.14 5.01
CA GLU A 52 -6.45 -15.91 3.79
C GLU A 52 -6.36 -14.43 3.44
N MET A 53 -7.24 -13.59 3.98
CA MET A 53 -7.21 -12.14 3.75
C MET A 53 -6.31 -11.39 4.73
N GLN A 54 -6.00 -11.95 5.89
CA GLN A 54 -5.18 -11.29 6.89
C GLN A 54 -3.75 -11.01 6.36
N CYS A 55 -3.23 -9.83 6.65
CA CYS A 55 -1.92 -9.40 6.17
C CYS A 55 -1.17 -8.58 7.21
N ASN A 56 0.08 -8.95 7.46
CA ASN A 56 0.99 -8.29 8.41
C ASN A 56 2.15 -7.55 7.71
N GLY A 57 2.10 -7.40 6.38
CA GLY A 57 3.08 -6.65 5.60
C GLY A 57 3.77 -7.45 4.50
N CYS A 58 4.29 -6.75 3.48
CA CYS A 58 4.88 -7.37 2.29
C CYS A 58 6.09 -8.26 2.58
N ARG A 59 6.86 -7.97 3.64
CA ARG A 59 8.01 -8.80 4.06
C ARG A 59 7.73 -9.64 5.31
N SER A 60 6.46 -9.77 5.69
CA SER A 60 6.06 -10.64 6.79
C SER A 60 5.77 -12.06 6.28
N GLU A 61 5.76 -13.03 7.19
CA GLU A 61 5.35 -14.40 6.88
C GLU A 61 3.86 -14.45 6.51
N LYS A 62 2.99 -13.83 7.33
CA LYS A 62 1.54 -13.77 7.09
C LYS A 62 1.17 -12.64 6.13
N ARG A 63 0.90 -12.98 4.87
CA ARG A 63 0.44 -12.07 3.82
C ARG A 63 -0.95 -12.49 3.35
N CYS A 64 -1.72 -11.55 2.81
CA CYS A 64 -3.00 -11.90 2.19
C CYS A 64 -2.78 -12.74 0.93
N PHE A 65 -3.81 -13.49 0.52
CA PHE A 65 -3.76 -14.49 -0.54
C PHE A 65 -3.06 -13.99 -1.81
N TYR A 66 -3.35 -12.76 -2.26
CA TYR A 66 -2.77 -12.19 -3.47
C TYR A 66 -1.25 -11.97 -3.29
N CYS A 67 -0.85 -11.33 -2.19
CA CYS A 67 0.55 -11.02 -1.91
C CYS A 67 1.38 -12.27 -1.62
N GLU A 68 0.77 -13.34 -1.11
CA GLU A 68 1.41 -14.62 -0.85
C GLU A 68 1.56 -15.49 -2.10
N SER A 69 0.47 -15.64 -2.87
CA SER A 69 0.37 -16.65 -3.94
C SER A 69 0.49 -16.10 -5.36
N LYS A 70 0.18 -14.82 -5.59
CA LYS A 70 0.11 -14.22 -6.94
C LYS A 70 1.21 -13.20 -7.19
N CYS A 71 1.51 -12.35 -6.21
CA CYS A 71 2.55 -11.33 -6.35
C CYS A 71 3.94 -11.96 -6.38
N ILE A 72 4.68 -11.76 -7.47
CA ILE A 72 6.05 -12.29 -7.61
C ILE A 72 7.13 -11.36 -7.02
N MET A 73 6.81 -10.09 -6.77
CA MET A 73 7.82 -9.05 -6.48
C MET A 73 8.71 -9.40 -5.28
N ALA A 74 8.10 -9.84 -4.17
CA ALA A 74 8.85 -10.20 -2.97
C ALA A 74 9.78 -11.40 -3.18
N LYS A 75 9.31 -12.43 -3.91
CA LYS A 75 10.11 -13.63 -4.23
C LYS A 75 11.24 -13.29 -5.20
N CYS A 76 10.96 -12.47 -6.21
CA CYS A 76 11.95 -11.99 -7.17
C CYS A 76 13.05 -11.18 -6.50
N ALA A 77 12.69 -10.22 -5.63
CA ALA A 77 13.65 -9.40 -4.91
C ALA A 77 14.56 -10.26 -4.01
N ALA A 78 13.98 -11.21 -3.28
CA ALA A 78 14.72 -12.16 -2.45
C ALA A 78 15.69 -13.03 -3.28
N ALA A 79 15.23 -13.59 -4.40
CA ALA A 79 16.06 -14.41 -5.28
C ALA A 79 17.23 -13.63 -5.90
N LYS A 80 17.05 -12.32 -6.15
CA LYS A 80 18.08 -11.42 -6.69
C LYS A 80 18.93 -10.75 -5.61
N GLY A 81 18.65 -10.99 -4.32
CA GLY A 81 19.39 -10.41 -3.20
C GLY A 81 19.26 -8.89 -3.08
N VAL A 82 18.17 -8.29 -3.57
CA VAL A 82 17.92 -6.84 -3.48
C VAL A 82 16.85 -6.51 -2.46
N ASP A 83 17.00 -5.40 -1.76
CA ASP A 83 16.03 -4.96 -0.77
C ASP A 83 14.83 -4.26 -1.42
N PHE A 84 15.08 -3.50 -2.48
CA PHE A 84 14.06 -2.79 -3.24
C PHE A 84 14.27 -2.97 -4.74
N CYS A 85 13.18 -2.95 -5.51
CA CYS A 85 13.26 -3.18 -6.95
C CYS A 85 14.17 -2.18 -7.68
N GLY A 86 14.28 -0.94 -7.20
CA GLY A 86 15.14 0.11 -7.75
C GLY A 86 16.64 -0.14 -7.60
N GLU A 87 17.02 -1.13 -6.79
CA GLU A 87 18.41 -1.59 -6.63
C GLU A 87 18.76 -2.71 -7.63
N CYS A 88 17.76 -3.27 -8.33
CA CYS A 88 17.98 -4.33 -9.30
C CYS A 88 18.68 -3.79 -10.56
N ALA A 89 19.67 -4.53 -11.07
CA ALA A 89 20.37 -4.20 -12.31
C ALA A 89 19.45 -4.13 -13.55
N GLU A 90 18.30 -4.82 -13.51
CA GLU A 90 17.30 -4.82 -14.58
C GLU A 90 16.22 -3.74 -14.39
N TYR A 91 16.32 -2.90 -13.37
CA TYR A 91 15.30 -1.90 -13.09
C TYR A 91 15.28 -0.77 -14.15
N PRO A 92 14.10 -0.37 -14.65
CA PRO A 92 12.78 -0.99 -14.45
C PRO A 92 12.53 -2.18 -15.40
N CYS A 93 12.32 -3.37 -14.85
CA CYS A 93 12.07 -4.59 -15.63
C CYS A 93 10.62 -4.67 -16.15
N SER A 94 10.37 -5.55 -17.12
CA SER A 94 9.04 -5.76 -17.72
C SER A 94 7.98 -6.16 -16.69
N ASP A 95 8.32 -7.04 -15.75
CA ASP A 95 7.38 -7.54 -14.74
C ASP A 95 6.90 -6.42 -13.82
N LEU A 96 7.81 -5.54 -13.39
CA LEU A 96 7.45 -4.41 -12.54
C LEU A 96 6.60 -3.38 -13.31
N LYS A 97 6.90 -3.15 -14.60
CA LYS A 97 6.09 -2.27 -15.47
C LYS A 97 4.68 -2.81 -15.64
N ALA A 98 4.54 -4.11 -15.93
CA ALA A 98 3.23 -4.76 -16.03
C ALA A 98 2.47 -4.67 -14.70
N PHE A 99 3.12 -5.01 -13.60
CA PHE A 99 2.53 -4.91 -12.27
C PHE A 99 2.07 -3.48 -11.94
N GLN A 100 2.87 -2.46 -12.27
CA GLN A 100 2.54 -1.05 -12.04
C GLN A 100 1.28 -0.61 -12.79
N ALA A 101 1.11 -1.05 -14.03
CA ALA A 101 0.01 -0.63 -14.90
C ALA A 101 -1.37 -1.20 -14.52
N GLU A 102 -1.41 -2.29 -13.75
CA GLU A 102 -2.67 -3.03 -13.48
C GLU A 102 -3.63 -2.28 -12.53
N MET A 103 -3.13 -1.52 -11.56
CA MET A 103 -3.95 -1.02 -10.45
C MET A 103 -3.58 0.40 -10.02
N PRO A 104 -4.57 1.28 -9.73
CA PRO A 104 -4.31 2.65 -9.31
C PRO A 104 -3.36 2.77 -8.12
N HIS A 105 -3.49 1.93 -7.08
CA HIS A 105 -2.62 1.99 -5.89
C HIS A 105 -1.12 1.76 -6.18
N ARG A 106 -0.76 1.41 -7.42
CA ARG A 106 0.61 1.17 -7.89
C ARG A 106 1.14 2.33 -8.72
N ILE A 107 0.40 3.40 -8.97
CA ILE A 107 0.84 4.48 -9.88
C ILE A 107 2.22 5.04 -9.51
N GLU A 108 2.50 5.21 -8.21
CA GLU A 108 3.71 5.89 -7.74
C GLU A 108 4.94 4.98 -7.54
N LEU A 109 4.97 3.72 -8.04
CA LEU A 109 6.12 2.83 -7.80
C LEU A 109 7.45 3.46 -8.25
N TRP A 110 7.49 4.13 -9.40
CA TRP A 110 8.72 4.77 -9.91
C TRP A 110 9.23 5.84 -8.96
N LYS A 111 8.33 6.76 -8.57
CA LYS A 111 8.64 7.83 -7.62
C LYS A 111 9.06 7.27 -6.25
N ALA A 112 8.43 6.18 -5.81
CA ALA A 112 8.80 5.51 -4.56
C ALA A 112 10.21 4.92 -4.64
N GLN A 113 10.56 4.20 -5.71
CA GLN A 113 11.88 3.62 -5.90
C GLN A 113 12.97 4.69 -6.01
N ASP A 114 12.73 5.75 -6.80
CA ASP A 114 13.67 6.86 -6.93
C ASP A 114 13.90 7.53 -5.57
N ARG A 115 12.82 7.74 -4.80
CA ARG A 115 12.92 8.34 -3.46
C ARG A 115 13.65 7.43 -2.48
N ILE A 116 13.40 6.12 -2.52
CA ILE A 116 14.11 5.15 -1.66
C ILE A 116 15.61 5.16 -1.99
N LYS A 117 15.99 5.20 -3.26
CA LYS A 117 17.38 5.26 -3.71
C LYS A 117 18.07 6.57 -3.31
N GLU A 118 17.37 7.69 -3.43
CA GLU A 118 17.90 9.02 -3.12
C GLU A 118 18.03 9.26 -1.60
N ALA A 119 17.00 8.90 -0.84
CA ALA A 119 16.81 9.37 0.53
C ALA A 119 16.82 8.26 1.58
N GLY A 120 16.85 6.99 1.15
CA GLY A 120 16.71 5.83 2.00
C GLY A 120 15.26 5.49 2.34
N TRP A 121 14.98 4.20 2.51
CA TRP A 121 13.62 3.69 2.72
C TRP A 121 12.96 4.22 4.00
N GLY A 122 13.73 4.49 5.07
CA GLY A 122 13.18 5.00 6.33
C GLY A 122 12.59 6.41 6.19
N LYS A 123 13.26 7.27 5.42
CA LYS A 123 12.75 8.62 5.11
C LYS A 123 11.54 8.56 4.19
N TRP A 124 11.62 7.74 3.13
CA TRP A 124 10.46 7.47 2.27
C TRP A 124 9.26 6.96 3.06
N TYR A 125 9.46 6.05 4.02
CA TYR A 125 8.39 5.52 4.86
C TYR A 125 7.68 6.60 5.67
N ALA A 126 8.44 7.49 6.32
CA ALA A 126 7.88 8.62 7.07
C ALA A 126 7.09 9.57 6.14
N GLU A 127 7.61 9.86 4.96
CA GLU A 127 6.92 10.66 3.95
C GLU A 127 5.61 9.99 3.47
N MET A 128 5.59 8.66 3.36
CA MET A 128 4.38 7.91 2.99
C MET A 128 3.30 7.96 4.08
N ILE A 129 3.69 7.97 5.37
CA ILE A 129 2.73 8.21 6.46
C ILE A 129 2.02 9.55 6.22
N GLU A 130 2.77 10.62 5.96
CA GLU A 130 2.18 11.94 5.71
C GLU A 130 1.37 12.01 4.41
N HIS A 131 1.81 11.28 3.38
CA HIS A 131 1.19 11.26 2.06
C HIS A 131 -0.20 10.60 2.08
N PHE A 132 -0.35 9.53 2.86
CA PHE A 132 -1.60 8.79 3.01
C PHE A 132 -2.45 9.23 4.23
N SER A 133 -1.95 10.14 5.05
CA SER A 133 -2.68 10.68 6.19
C SER A 133 -3.63 11.81 5.79
N CYS A 134 -4.81 11.82 6.41
CA CYS A 134 -5.76 12.92 6.32
C CYS A 134 -5.18 14.18 6.96
N LYS A 135 -5.19 15.30 6.21
CA LYS A 135 -4.68 16.59 6.71
C LYS A 135 -5.52 17.18 7.85
N ASN A 136 -6.79 16.76 8.00
CA ASN A 136 -7.67 17.25 9.06
C ASN A 136 -7.50 16.46 10.38
N CYS A 137 -7.56 15.12 10.34
CA CYS A 137 -7.56 14.30 11.55
C CYS A 137 -6.34 13.36 11.73
N GLY A 138 -5.43 13.31 10.76
CA GLY A 138 -4.24 12.47 10.79
C GLY A 138 -4.51 10.96 10.57
N THR A 139 -5.74 10.56 10.26
CA THR A 139 -6.05 9.15 9.97
C THR A 139 -5.42 8.74 8.64
N LEU A 140 -4.72 7.61 8.66
CA LEU A 140 -4.18 6.99 7.46
C LEU A 140 -5.32 6.35 6.66
N ASN A 141 -5.36 6.68 5.37
CA ASN A 141 -6.36 6.21 4.42
C ASN A 141 -5.71 5.37 3.34
N SER A 142 -6.48 4.42 2.79
CA SER A 142 -6.01 3.68 1.63
C SER A 142 -6.02 4.53 0.37
N ALA A 143 -5.36 4.03 -0.68
CA ALA A 143 -5.45 4.58 -2.03
C ALA A 143 -6.88 4.62 -2.60
N TYR A 144 -7.85 3.96 -1.97
CA TYR A 144 -9.23 3.84 -2.45
C TYR A 144 -10.28 4.48 -1.53
N ASP A 145 -9.89 4.96 -0.36
CA ASP A 145 -10.80 5.70 0.52
C ASP A 145 -10.94 7.14 -0.04
N ILE A 146 -11.99 7.44 -0.81
CA ILE A 146 -12.17 8.78 -1.43
C ILE A 146 -12.31 9.87 -0.35
N ALA A 147 -13.15 9.59 0.65
CA ALA A 147 -13.32 10.39 1.85
C ALA A 147 -12.54 9.75 3.02
N CYS A 148 -12.05 10.58 3.95
CA CYS A 148 -11.34 10.09 5.12
C CYS A 148 -12.22 9.16 5.94
N ARG A 149 -11.74 7.94 6.21
CA ARG A 149 -12.47 6.88 6.92
C ARG A 149 -12.86 7.20 8.37
N LYS A 150 -12.36 8.32 8.92
CA LYS A 150 -12.67 8.77 10.28
C LYS A 150 -13.48 10.06 10.34
N CYS A 151 -13.11 11.08 9.56
CA CYS A 151 -13.72 12.42 9.67
C CYS A 151 -14.48 12.86 8.41
N GLY A 152 -14.50 12.06 7.34
CA GLY A 152 -15.23 12.37 6.11
C GLY A 152 -14.59 13.43 5.20
N SER A 153 -13.47 14.05 5.58
CA SER A 153 -12.77 15.02 4.72
C SER A 153 -12.40 14.42 3.36
N THR A 154 -12.65 15.15 2.28
CA THR A 154 -12.41 14.73 0.90
C THR A 154 -11.56 15.79 0.18
N PRO A 155 -10.47 15.42 -0.52
CA PRO A 155 -9.90 14.07 -0.63
C PRO A 155 -9.35 13.57 0.71
N SER A 156 -9.39 12.25 0.93
CA SER A 156 -8.98 11.63 2.19
C SER A 156 -7.51 11.85 2.54
N CYS A 157 -6.63 11.91 1.53
CA CYS A 157 -5.19 12.10 1.65
C CYS A 157 -4.59 12.68 0.35
N ALA A 158 -3.27 12.93 0.35
CA ALA A 158 -2.59 13.52 -0.81
C ALA A 158 -2.58 12.58 -2.02
N TYR A 159 -2.44 11.28 -1.80
CA TYR A 159 -2.48 10.27 -2.87
C TYR A 159 -3.80 10.32 -3.65
N VAL A 160 -4.92 10.25 -2.92
CA VAL A 160 -6.28 10.26 -3.50
C VAL A 160 -6.54 11.56 -4.26
N ARG A 161 -5.98 12.68 -3.81
CA ARG A 161 -6.07 13.95 -4.53
C ARG A 161 -5.33 13.91 -5.86
N LEU A 162 -4.14 13.33 -5.90
CA LEU A 162 -3.27 13.33 -7.08
C LEU A 162 -3.76 12.37 -8.18
N HIS A 163 -4.36 11.25 -7.78
CA HIS A 163 -4.71 10.14 -8.69
C HIS A 163 -6.22 9.92 -8.77
N ASN A 164 -7.03 10.95 -8.49
CA ASN A 164 -8.48 10.82 -8.35
C ASN A 164 -9.13 10.22 -9.60
N ASP A 165 -8.75 10.70 -10.77
CA ASP A 165 -9.34 10.29 -12.05
C ASP A 165 -9.07 8.81 -12.35
N GLU A 166 -7.84 8.32 -12.13
CA GLU A 166 -7.48 6.91 -12.25
C GLU A 166 -8.23 6.03 -11.24
N ILE A 167 -8.33 6.50 -9.99
CA ILE A 167 -9.02 5.78 -8.92
C ILE A 167 -10.51 5.65 -9.25
N MET A 168 -11.16 6.76 -9.62
CA MET A 168 -12.60 6.78 -9.93
C MET A 168 -12.92 5.92 -11.16
N ARG A 169 -12.15 6.04 -12.25
CA ARG A 169 -12.30 5.18 -13.43
C ARG A 169 -12.14 3.70 -13.11
N HIS A 170 -11.25 3.35 -12.17
CA HIS A 170 -11.12 1.97 -11.71
C HIS A 170 -12.35 1.54 -10.91
N LEU A 171 -12.77 2.32 -9.92
CA LEU A 171 -13.91 1.99 -9.06
C LEU A 171 -15.23 1.85 -9.83
N GLU A 172 -15.43 2.59 -10.92
CA GLU A 172 -16.61 2.47 -11.79
C GLU A 172 -16.72 1.12 -12.49
N LYS A 173 -15.61 0.44 -12.79
CA LYS A 173 -15.62 -0.92 -13.37
C LYS A 173 -16.13 -1.99 -12.41
N TRP A 174 -16.26 -1.62 -11.14
CA TRP A 174 -16.52 -2.50 -10.02
C TRP A 174 -17.81 -2.12 -9.27
N LYS A 175 -18.57 -1.15 -9.81
CA LYS A 175 -19.97 -0.87 -9.46
C LYS A 175 -20.87 -1.86 -10.17
#